data_AF-A0A842TI30-F1
#
_entry.id   AF-A0A842TI30-F1
#
_cell.length_a   1.000
_cell.length_b   1.000
_cell.length_c   1.000
_cell.angle_alpha   90.00
_cell.angle_beta   90.00
_cell.angle_gamma   90.00
#
_symmetry.space_group_name_H-M   'P 1'
#
loop_
_entity.id
_entity.type
_entity.pdbx_description
1 polymer ?
#
loop_
_entity_poly.entity_id
_entity_poly.type
_entity_poly.pdbx_seq_one_letter_code
_entity_poly.pdbx_strand_id
1 'polypeptide(L)'
;MNDSDKTLEEEKLEILKRTIEKRPLGYTLKEVSDIPKIKETIGTRNTVRKYINILLDQGEIKSRKIGAYKLYHSKKRIIMKKLFREYPQLKKFFLNLFKSISTVLSDNIDVIGKEIGIEMFKSSEIMKSRVSNFRQDLKKELKEIPFKRFLRVIKLRFAMDFDQNVQIKEEKGGIYYFIIGESEFIKEGAEFHFYLQAGLIESMLRYIFDRKINVNVEKIDKTEQKCRIKFETEVRSKKRV
;
A
#
# COMPACT_ATOMS: atom_id res chain seq x y z
N MET A 1 -17.07 -35.64 17.54
CA MET A 1 -17.56 -34.28 17.23
C MET A 1 -18.57 -34.45 16.11
N ASN A 2 -19.82 -34.02 16.33
CA ASN A 2 -20.86 -34.07 15.30
C ASN A 2 -20.55 -33.05 14.20
N ASP A 3 -20.85 -33.39 12.95
CA ASP A 3 -20.63 -32.50 11.79
C ASP A 3 -21.39 -31.16 11.91
N SER A 4 -22.50 -31.14 12.66
CA SER A 4 -23.27 -29.92 12.98
C SER A 4 -22.53 -28.92 13.88
N ASP A 5 -21.71 -29.42 14.81
CA ASP A 5 -20.96 -28.55 15.74
C ASP A 5 -19.76 -27.92 15.03
N LYS A 6 -19.19 -28.65 14.06
CA LYS A 6 -18.06 -28.20 13.25
C LYS A 6 -18.45 -27.01 12.36
N THR A 7 -19.65 -27.06 11.78
CA THR A 7 -20.19 -25.98 10.95
C THR A 7 -20.48 -24.72 11.76
N LEU A 8 -21.01 -24.85 12.98
CA LEU A 8 -21.29 -23.71 13.86
C LEU A 8 -20.01 -23.02 14.38
N GLU A 9 -18.96 -23.79 14.71
CA GLU A 9 -17.67 -23.21 15.11
C GLU A 9 -17.01 -22.45 13.94
N GLU A 10 -17.08 -23.00 12.72
CA GLU A 10 -16.59 -22.35 11.50
C GLU A 10 -17.34 -21.05 11.21
N GLU A 11 -18.66 -21.02 11.36
CA GLU A 11 -19.46 -19.80 11.21
C GLU A 11 -19.06 -18.71 12.21
N LYS A 12 -18.84 -19.08 13.48
CA LYS A 12 -18.38 -18.15 14.53
C LYS A 12 -17.00 -17.56 14.20
N LEU A 13 -16.08 -18.41 13.74
CA LEU A 13 -14.75 -17.98 13.29
C LEU A 13 -14.84 -17.00 12.11
N GLU A 14 -15.65 -17.31 11.11
CA GLU A 14 -15.79 -16.48 9.91
C GLU A 14 -16.45 -15.13 10.24
N ILE A 15 -17.48 -15.10 11.10
CA ILE A 15 -18.11 -13.86 11.53
C ILE A 15 -17.12 -12.98 12.32
N LEU A 16 -16.33 -13.57 13.22
CA LEU A 16 -15.31 -12.85 13.97
C LEU A 16 -14.23 -12.29 13.05
N LYS A 17 -13.72 -13.11 12.13
CA LYS A 17 -12.72 -12.72 11.12
C LYS A 17 -13.22 -11.55 10.28
N ARG A 18 -14.42 -11.65 9.69
CA ARG A 18 -15.03 -10.56 8.91
C ARG A 18 -15.22 -9.30 9.73
N THR A 19 -15.54 -9.43 11.02
CA THR A 19 -15.71 -8.28 11.90
C THR A 19 -14.38 -7.56 12.15
N ILE A 20 -13.31 -8.30 12.46
CA ILE A 20 -11.96 -7.74 12.63
C ILE A 20 -11.47 -7.08 11.32
N GLU A 21 -11.81 -7.65 10.16
CA GLU A 21 -11.46 -7.10 8.83
C GLU A 21 -12.13 -5.76 8.49
N LYS A 22 -13.21 -5.39 9.18
CA LYS A 22 -13.90 -4.11 8.96
C LYS A 22 -13.11 -2.92 9.48
N ARG A 23 -12.27 -3.09 10.50
CA ARG A 23 -11.50 -1.99 11.11
C ARG A 23 -9.99 -2.17 10.86
N PRO A 24 -9.40 -1.38 9.95
CA PRO A 24 -7.98 -1.46 9.62
C PRO A 24 -7.04 -1.30 10.82
N LEU A 25 -7.44 -0.47 11.78
CA LEU A 25 -6.66 -0.19 13.01
C LEU A 25 -6.81 -1.29 14.08
N GLY A 26 -7.69 -2.26 13.83
CA GLY A 26 -7.98 -3.37 14.72
C GLY A 26 -8.90 -3.04 15.88
N TYR A 27 -9.17 -4.07 16.68
CA TYR A 27 -10.02 -4.01 17.88
C TYR A 27 -9.26 -4.54 19.08
N THR A 28 -9.51 -3.97 20.26
CA THR A 28 -9.24 -4.64 21.52
C THR A 28 -10.22 -5.79 21.74
N LEU A 29 -9.89 -6.73 22.63
CA LEU A 29 -10.80 -7.81 23.03
C LEU A 29 -12.15 -7.26 23.54
N LYS A 30 -12.11 -6.17 24.32
CA LYS A 30 -13.32 -5.53 24.83
C LYS A 30 -14.18 -5.01 23.69
N GLU A 31 -13.61 -4.16 22.82
CA GLU A 31 -14.37 -3.55 21.73
C GLU A 31 -15.01 -4.59 20.81
N VAL A 32 -14.29 -5.64 20.41
CA VAL A 32 -14.86 -6.67 19.53
C VAL A 32 -15.94 -7.49 20.22
N SER A 33 -15.79 -7.79 21.52
CA SER A 33 -16.78 -8.55 22.29
C SER A 33 -18.06 -7.76 22.55
N ASP A 34 -17.95 -6.43 22.60
CA ASP A 34 -19.07 -5.54 22.88
C ASP A 34 -19.89 -5.21 21.60
N ILE A 35 -19.46 -5.66 20.41
CA ILE A 35 -20.23 -5.53 19.16
C ILE A 35 -21.50 -6.40 19.26
N PRO A 36 -22.72 -5.86 19.04
CA PRO A 36 -23.97 -6.58 19.23
C PRO A 36 -24.01 -7.95 18.53
N LYS A 37 -23.66 -7.97 17.24
CA LYS A 37 -23.59 -9.21 16.44
C LYS A 37 -22.62 -10.24 17.01
N ILE A 38 -21.46 -9.81 17.53
CA ILE A 38 -20.49 -10.73 18.14
C ILE A 38 -21.02 -11.28 19.45
N LYS A 39 -21.62 -10.41 20.28
CA LYS A 39 -22.19 -10.78 21.56
C LYS A 39 -23.35 -11.77 21.41
N GLU A 40 -24.20 -11.58 20.41
CA GLU A 40 -25.33 -12.48 20.10
C GLU A 40 -24.88 -13.82 19.52
N THR A 41 -23.93 -13.81 18.58
CA THR A 41 -23.54 -15.04 17.87
C THR A 41 -22.46 -15.86 18.59
N ILE A 42 -21.47 -15.20 19.21
CA ILE A 42 -20.31 -15.85 19.82
C ILE A 42 -20.45 -15.90 21.35
N GLY A 43 -21.11 -14.92 21.95
CA GLY A 43 -21.39 -14.88 23.38
C GLY A 43 -20.36 -14.06 24.17
N THR A 44 -19.82 -14.68 25.23
CA THR A 44 -19.01 -13.96 26.24
C THR A 44 -17.64 -13.55 25.73
N ARG A 45 -17.02 -12.59 26.41
CA ARG A 45 -15.64 -12.16 26.17
C ARG A 45 -14.61 -13.31 26.24
N ASN A 46 -14.85 -14.31 27.09
CA ASN A 46 -13.99 -15.50 27.19
C ASN A 46 -14.11 -16.38 25.95
N THR A 47 -15.33 -16.57 25.46
CA THR A 47 -15.60 -17.30 24.21
C THR A 47 -14.98 -16.58 23.02
N VAL A 48 -15.14 -15.27 22.92
CA VAL A 48 -14.49 -14.45 21.89
C VAL A 48 -12.97 -14.57 21.95
N ARG A 49 -12.36 -14.58 23.15
CA ARG A 49 -10.92 -14.80 23.33
C ARG A 49 -10.47 -16.16 22.79
N LYS A 50 -11.23 -17.24 23.04
CA LYS A 50 -10.94 -18.58 22.48
C LYS A 50 -10.86 -18.51 20.95
N TYR A 51 -11.88 -17.96 20.30
CA TYR A 51 -11.92 -17.87 18.82
C TYR A 51 -10.85 -16.93 18.25
N ILE A 52 -10.50 -15.84 18.94
CA ILE A 52 -9.36 -14.99 18.56
C ILE A 52 -8.05 -15.79 18.58
N ASN A 53 -7.83 -16.62 19.60
CA ASN A 53 -6.61 -17.43 19.67
C ASN A 53 -6.57 -18.44 18.52
N ILE A 54 -7.68 -19.10 18.21
CA ILE A 54 -7.78 -20.01 17.05
C ILE A 54 -7.41 -19.26 15.75
N LEU A 55 -7.95 -18.07 15.51
CA LEU A 55 -7.61 -17.27 14.33
C LEU A 55 -6.16 -16.79 14.33
N LEU A 56 -5.54 -16.56 15.49
CA LEU A 56 -4.12 -16.23 15.59
C LEU A 56 -3.25 -17.44 15.22
N ASP A 57 -3.60 -18.62 15.74
CA ASP A 57 -2.88 -19.88 15.54
C ASP A 57 -2.98 -20.35 14.08
N GLN A 58 -4.16 -20.22 13.48
CA GLN A 58 -4.38 -20.41 12.03
C GLN A 58 -3.69 -19.34 11.18
N GLY A 59 -3.23 -18.25 11.81
CA GLY A 59 -2.61 -17.15 11.11
C GLY A 59 -3.59 -16.40 10.18
N GLU A 60 -4.85 -16.29 10.55
CA GLU A 60 -5.86 -15.51 9.83
C GLU A 60 -5.83 -14.02 10.26
N ILE A 61 -5.45 -13.77 11.52
CA ILE A 61 -5.29 -12.43 12.09
C ILE A 61 -3.89 -12.22 12.68
N LYS A 62 -3.56 -10.98 13.02
CA LYS A 62 -2.35 -10.59 13.76
C LYS A 62 -2.74 -9.84 15.00
N SER A 63 -1.81 -9.79 15.96
CA SER A 63 -1.98 -8.95 17.14
C SER A 63 -0.76 -8.07 17.37
N ARG A 64 -0.99 -6.89 17.98
CA ARG A 64 0.07 -5.98 18.42
C ARG A 64 -0.28 -5.46 19.81
N LYS A 65 0.73 -5.43 20.68
CA LYS A 65 0.61 -4.78 21.99
C LYS A 65 0.84 -3.27 21.83
N ILE A 66 -0.08 -2.47 22.35
CA ILE A 66 0.02 -1.01 22.44
C ILE A 66 -0.26 -0.63 23.90
N GLY A 67 0.79 -0.28 24.64
CA GLY A 67 0.71 -0.08 26.09
C GLY A 67 0.19 -1.33 26.81
N ALA A 68 -0.89 -1.16 27.59
CA ALA A 68 -1.56 -2.25 28.30
C ALA A 68 -2.53 -3.06 27.41
N TYR A 69 -2.85 -2.58 26.21
CA TYR A 69 -3.85 -3.20 25.35
C TYR A 69 -3.21 -4.10 24.28
N LYS A 70 -3.95 -5.14 23.89
CA LYS A 70 -3.65 -5.98 22.73
C LYS A 70 -4.71 -5.71 21.66
N LEU A 71 -4.27 -5.19 20.52
CA LEU A 71 -5.12 -5.00 19.35
C LEU A 71 -5.02 -6.23 18.45
N TYR A 72 -6.15 -6.61 17.87
CA TYR A 72 -6.29 -7.68 16.89
C TYR A 72 -6.69 -7.06 15.57
N HIS A 73 -5.93 -7.38 14.52
CA HIS A 73 -6.12 -6.79 13.20
C HIS A 73 -6.04 -7.88 12.14
N SER A 74 -6.71 -7.64 11.02
CA SER A 74 -6.60 -8.54 9.87
C SER A 74 -5.16 -8.60 9.36
N LYS A 75 -4.77 -9.77 8.81
CA LYS A 75 -3.56 -9.86 7.98
C LYS A 75 -3.72 -9.20 6.63
N LYS A 76 -4.98 -8.97 6.18
CA LYS A 76 -5.25 -8.29 4.92
C LYS A 76 -4.60 -6.92 4.94
N ARG A 77 -3.96 -6.59 3.83
CA ARG A 77 -3.30 -5.31 3.64
C ARG A 77 -4.32 -4.18 3.82
N ILE A 78 -3.97 -3.18 4.62
CA ILE A 78 -4.71 -1.93 4.68
C ILE A 78 -4.55 -1.23 3.32
N ILE A 79 -5.67 -1.05 2.62
CA ILE A 79 -5.73 -0.33 1.36
C ILE A 79 -6.05 1.13 1.70
N MET A 80 -5.19 2.06 1.27
CA MET A 80 -5.34 3.49 1.61
C MET A 80 -6.67 4.07 1.11
N LYS A 81 -7.19 3.64 -0.05
CA LYS A 81 -8.54 3.98 -0.54
C LYS A 81 -9.64 3.60 0.45
N LYS A 82 -9.57 2.40 1.05
CA LYS A 82 -10.53 1.97 2.08
C LYS A 82 -10.39 2.82 3.34
N LEU A 83 -9.15 3.10 3.75
CA LEU A 83 -8.86 3.93 4.91
C LEU A 83 -9.37 5.37 4.74
N PHE A 84 -9.18 5.98 3.57
CA PHE A 84 -9.69 7.31 3.26
C PHE A 84 -11.22 7.37 3.19
N ARG A 85 -11.87 6.29 2.74
CA ARG A 85 -13.33 6.18 2.79
C ARG A 85 -13.86 6.08 4.22
N GLU A 86 -13.20 5.31 5.07
CA GLU A 86 -13.60 5.12 6.48
C GLU A 86 -13.23 6.31 7.36
N TYR A 87 -12.15 7.02 7.02
CA TYR A 87 -11.64 8.17 7.75
C TYR A 87 -11.38 9.35 6.79
N PRO A 88 -12.43 10.04 6.29
CA PRO A 88 -12.28 11.15 5.35
C PRO A 88 -11.39 12.29 5.86
N GLN A 89 -11.38 12.52 7.17
CA GLN A 89 -10.50 13.48 7.85
C GLN A 89 -9.02 13.16 7.66
N LEU A 90 -8.65 11.88 7.59
CA LEU A 90 -7.27 11.47 7.33
C LEU A 90 -6.86 11.85 5.90
N LYS A 91 -7.76 11.65 4.93
CA LYS A 91 -7.53 12.07 3.54
C LYS A 91 -7.32 13.58 3.44
N LYS A 92 -8.20 14.37 4.07
CA LYS A 92 -8.10 15.84 4.13
C LYS A 92 -6.78 16.28 4.77
N PHE A 93 -6.37 15.63 5.87
CA PHE A 93 -5.09 15.92 6.51
C PHE A 93 -3.91 15.71 5.56
N PHE A 94 -3.85 14.56 4.86
CA PHE A 94 -2.77 14.31 3.88
C PHE A 94 -2.79 15.29 2.71
N LEU A 95 -3.96 15.62 2.17
CA LEU A 95 -4.09 16.61 1.10
C LEU A 95 -3.59 17.98 1.53
N ASN A 96 -4.02 18.45 2.70
CA ASN A 96 -3.57 19.73 3.25
C ASN A 96 -2.06 19.73 3.51
N LEU A 97 -1.52 18.65 4.09
CA LEU A 97 -0.08 18.53 4.32
C LEU A 97 0.70 18.63 3.01
N PHE A 98 0.33 17.85 1.99
CA PHE A 98 1.03 17.87 0.70
C PHE A 98 0.85 19.20 -0.03
N LYS A 99 -0.33 19.82 0.05
CA LYS A 99 -0.60 21.15 -0.50
C LYS A 99 0.28 22.21 0.17
N SER A 100 0.32 22.24 1.50
CA SER A 100 1.14 23.18 2.27
C SER A 100 2.62 23.02 1.95
N ILE A 101 3.13 21.79 1.87
CA ILE A 101 4.52 21.55 1.47
C ILE A 101 4.76 22.02 0.02
N SER A 102 3.79 21.78 -0.87
CA SER A 102 3.90 22.24 -2.26
C SER A 102 3.98 23.76 -2.37
N THR A 103 3.25 24.49 -1.52
CA THR A 103 3.33 25.95 -1.43
C THR A 103 4.67 26.41 -0.86
N VAL A 104 5.16 25.79 0.21
CA VAL A 104 6.39 26.21 0.89
C VAL A 104 7.64 25.93 0.06
N LEU A 105 7.67 24.83 -0.68
CA LEU A 105 8.83 24.39 -1.45
C LEU A 105 8.77 24.78 -2.94
N SER A 106 7.82 25.63 -3.35
CA SER A 106 7.41 25.88 -4.75
C SER A 106 8.50 25.71 -5.82
N ASP A 107 9.67 26.31 -5.59
CA ASP A 107 10.74 26.44 -6.58
C ASP A 107 11.63 25.19 -6.69
N ASN A 108 11.65 24.34 -5.66
CA ASN A 108 12.49 23.15 -5.57
C ASN A 108 11.70 21.89 -5.19
N ILE A 109 10.37 21.95 -5.35
CA ILE A 109 9.45 20.89 -4.93
C ILE A 109 9.76 19.55 -5.59
N ASP A 110 10.24 19.57 -6.83
CA ASP A 110 10.58 18.42 -7.63
C ASP A 110 11.83 17.71 -7.09
N VAL A 111 12.90 18.46 -6.83
CA VAL A 111 14.16 17.97 -6.27
C VAL A 111 13.94 17.47 -4.84
N ILE A 112 13.42 18.33 -3.96
CA ILE A 112 13.27 18.01 -2.53
C ILE A 112 12.24 16.89 -2.34
N GLY A 113 11.10 16.95 -3.05
CA GLY A 113 10.08 15.92 -2.95
C GLY A 113 10.60 14.55 -3.36
N LYS A 114 11.37 14.49 -4.44
CA LYS A 114 12.00 13.25 -4.88
C LYS A 114 13.04 12.74 -3.88
N GLU A 115 13.90 13.61 -3.36
CA GLU A 115 14.90 13.25 -2.35
C GLU A 115 14.27 12.70 -1.07
N ILE A 116 13.20 13.34 -0.57
CA ILE A 116 12.45 12.83 0.58
C ILE A 116 11.89 11.43 0.26
N GLY A 117 11.34 11.22 -0.93
CA GLY A 117 10.83 9.91 -1.35
C GLY A 117 11.91 8.82 -1.37
N ILE A 118 13.12 9.17 -1.83
CA ILE A 118 14.30 8.30 -1.80
C ILE A 118 14.69 7.96 -0.36
N GLU A 119 14.77 8.97 0.50
CA GLU A 119 15.21 8.80 1.89
C GLU A 119 14.19 8.01 2.72
N MET A 120 12.90 8.19 2.47
CA MET A 120 11.84 7.38 3.07
C MET A 120 12.00 5.88 2.77
N PHE A 121 12.43 5.53 1.56
CA PHE A 121 12.71 4.13 1.22
C PHE A 121 13.99 3.63 1.91
N LYS A 122 15.06 4.43 1.88
CA LYS A 122 16.36 4.06 2.48
C LYS A 122 16.28 3.86 3.99
N SER A 123 15.52 4.70 4.69
CA SER A 123 15.35 4.63 6.14
C SER A 123 14.35 3.55 6.59
N SER A 124 13.54 2.99 5.69
CA SER A 124 12.49 2.03 6.05
C SER A 124 12.91 0.57 5.84
N GLU A 125 13.41 -0.06 6.90
CA GLU A 125 13.71 -1.51 6.91
C GLU A 125 12.48 -2.38 6.59
N ILE A 126 11.28 -1.94 7.01
CA ILE A 126 10.03 -2.63 6.69
C ILE A 126 9.74 -2.61 5.19
N MET A 127 9.99 -1.48 4.50
CA MET A 127 9.80 -1.41 3.06
C MET A 127 10.81 -2.28 2.33
N LYS A 128 12.09 -2.22 2.71
CA LYS A 128 13.15 -3.08 2.14
C LYS A 128 12.82 -4.55 2.30
N SER A 129 12.42 -4.99 3.50
CA SER A 129 12.03 -6.36 3.78
C SER A 129 10.85 -6.82 2.90
N ARG A 130 9.78 -6.01 2.82
CA ARG A 130 8.61 -6.32 1.96
C ARG A 130 8.99 -6.44 0.49
N VAL A 131 9.82 -5.53 0.00
CA VAL A 131 10.28 -5.53 -1.38
C VAL A 131 11.21 -6.73 -1.66
N SER A 132 12.07 -7.08 -0.70
CA SER A 132 12.94 -8.26 -0.79
C SER A 132 12.12 -9.54 -0.90
N ASN A 133 11.12 -9.73 -0.02
CA ASN A 133 10.23 -10.89 -0.07
C ASN A 133 9.50 -10.96 -1.41
N PHE A 134 8.96 -9.83 -1.87
CA PHE A 134 8.30 -9.76 -3.17
C PHE A 134 9.22 -10.12 -4.34
N ARG A 135 10.48 -9.65 -4.31
CA ARG A 135 11.51 -10.00 -5.31
C ARG A 135 11.82 -11.49 -5.28
N GLN A 136 11.92 -12.10 -4.10
CA GLN A 136 12.16 -13.54 -3.96
C GLN A 136 11.00 -14.37 -4.49
N ASP A 137 9.76 -14.00 -4.16
CA ASP A 137 8.57 -14.69 -4.64
C ASP A 137 8.46 -14.63 -6.16
N LEU A 138 8.67 -13.45 -6.75
CA LEU A 138 8.69 -13.29 -8.21
C LEU A 138 9.84 -14.07 -8.87
N LYS A 139 11.01 -14.17 -8.23
CA LYS A 139 12.14 -14.97 -8.75
C LYS A 139 11.90 -16.47 -8.70
N LYS A 140 11.14 -16.95 -7.70
CA LYS A 140 10.73 -18.37 -7.63
C LYS A 140 9.81 -18.72 -8.80
N GLU A 141 8.92 -17.80 -9.17
CA GLU A 141 8.01 -17.98 -10.31
C GLU A 141 8.68 -17.72 -11.67
N LEU A 142 9.68 -16.83 -11.73
CA LEU A 142 10.29 -16.37 -12.98
C LEU A 142 11.82 -16.25 -12.81
N LYS A 143 12.59 -16.93 -13.67
CA LYS A 143 14.07 -16.82 -13.70
C LYS A 143 14.56 -15.37 -13.82
N GLU A 144 13.83 -14.52 -14.55
CA GLU A 144 14.00 -13.06 -14.59
C GLU A 144 12.66 -12.36 -14.50
N ILE A 145 12.60 -11.21 -13.81
CA ILE A 145 11.38 -10.40 -13.68
C ILE A 145 11.36 -9.37 -14.81
N PRO A 146 10.43 -9.43 -15.78
CA PRO A 146 10.36 -8.41 -16.81
C PRO A 146 9.98 -7.05 -16.21
N PHE A 147 10.72 -6.00 -16.55
CA PHE A 147 10.50 -4.65 -16.00
C PHE A 147 9.05 -4.16 -16.19
N LYS A 148 8.49 -4.37 -17.39
CA LYS A 148 7.09 -4.04 -17.71
C LYS A 148 6.07 -4.76 -16.82
N ARG A 149 6.33 -6.01 -16.44
CA ARG A 149 5.45 -6.76 -15.53
C ARG A 149 5.49 -6.15 -14.12
N PHE A 150 6.67 -5.73 -13.67
CA PHE A 150 6.82 -5.04 -12.40
C PHE A 150 6.12 -3.69 -12.38
N LEU A 151 6.24 -2.90 -13.46
CA LEU A 151 5.52 -1.64 -13.61
C LEU A 151 4.00 -1.84 -13.53
N ARG A 152 3.45 -2.92 -14.09
CA ARG A 152 2.02 -3.25 -13.94
C ARG A 152 1.62 -3.49 -12.48
N VAL A 153 2.48 -4.12 -11.67
CA VAL A 153 2.23 -4.31 -10.24
C VAL A 153 2.25 -2.98 -9.50
N ILE A 154 3.18 -2.09 -9.80
CA ILE A 154 3.21 -0.74 -9.21
C ILE A 154 1.94 0.03 -9.59
N LYS A 155 1.52 -0.02 -10.87
CA LYS A 155 0.25 0.56 -11.32
C LYS A 155 -0.93 0.07 -10.47
N LEU A 156 -1.07 -1.25 -10.30
CA LEU A 156 -2.15 -1.83 -9.51
C LEU A 156 -2.12 -1.32 -8.07
N ARG A 157 -0.91 -1.19 -7.49
CA ARG A 157 -0.73 -0.67 -6.14
C ARG A 157 -1.20 0.78 -6.01
N PHE A 158 -0.86 1.64 -6.96
CA PHE A 158 -1.32 3.04 -6.95
C PHE A 158 -2.81 3.18 -7.18
N ALA A 159 -3.38 2.40 -8.11
CA ALA A 159 -4.82 2.37 -8.31
C ALA A 159 -5.57 1.93 -7.05
N MET A 160 -5.07 0.91 -6.34
CA MET A 160 -5.69 0.45 -5.10
C MET A 160 -5.51 1.43 -3.94
N ASP A 161 -4.30 1.96 -3.74
CA ASP A 161 -3.99 2.77 -2.57
C ASP A 161 -4.57 4.19 -2.70
N PHE A 162 -4.45 4.84 -3.85
CA PHE A 162 -4.76 6.27 -4.00
C PHE A 162 -5.95 6.56 -4.91
N ASP A 163 -6.66 5.52 -5.37
CA ASP A 163 -7.75 5.63 -6.34
C ASP A 163 -7.33 6.36 -7.63
N GLN A 164 -6.07 6.16 -8.04
CA GLN A 164 -5.49 6.80 -9.20
C GLN A 164 -5.72 5.94 -10.43
N ASN A 165 -6.32 6.53 -11.48
CA ASN A 165 -6.37 5.88 -12.78
C ASN A 165 -5.01 6.02 -13.46
N VAL A 166 -4.25 4.93 -13.52
CA VAL A 166 -2.90 4.92 -14.07
C VAL A 166 -2.87 4.15 -15.38
N GLN A 167 -2.47 4.78 -16.47
CA GLN A 167 -2.15 4.12 -17.73
C GLN A 167 -0.64 3.93 -17.86
N ILE A 168 -0.22 2.84 -18.51
CA ILE A 168 1.20 2.60 -18.83
C ILE A 168 1.36 2.71 -20.34
N LYS A 169 2.16 3.67 -20.79
CA LYS A 169 2.61 3.77 -22.17
C LYS A 169 4.08 3.39 -22.24
N GLU A 170 4.45 2.59 -23.22
CA GLU A 170 5.85 2.24 -23.50
C GLU A 170 6.30 3.00 -24.76
N GLU A 171 7.47 3.61 -24.69
CA GLU A 171 8.13 4.24 -25.83
C GLU A 171 9.42 3.47 -26.16
N LYS A 172 9.96 3.72 -27.36
CA LYS A 172 11.21 3.07 -27.79
C LYS A 172 12.34 3.42 -26.82
N GLY A 173 13.29 2.48 -26.65
CA GLY A 173 14.48 2.69 -25.83
C GLY A 173 14.34 2.36 -24.34
N GLY A 174 13.29 1.63 -23.94
CA GLY A 174 13.10 1.24 -22.53
C GLY A 174 12.57 2.37 -21.65
N ILE A 175 11.90 3.34 -22.28
CA ILE A 175 11.20 4.43 -21.60
C ILE A 175 9.74 4.02 -21.38
N TYR A 176 9.26 4.19 -20.16
CA TYR A 176 7.87 3.94 -19.80
C TYR A 176 7.26 5.18 -19.16
N TYR A 177 5.97 5.39 -19.39
CA TYR A 177 5.22 6.49 -18.83
C TYR A 177 4.06 5.98 -18.01
N PHE A 178 3.95 6.45 -16.78
CA PHE A 178 2.71 6.39 -16.03
C PHE A 178 1.95 7.68 -16.27
N ILE A 179 0.75 7.55 -16.82
CA ILE A 179 -0.18 8.67 -17.01
C ILE A 179 -1.25 8.51 -15.94
N ILE A 180 -1.17 9.35 -14.92
CA ILE A 180 -2.11 9.39 -13.79
C ILE A 180 -3.18 10.42 -14.12
N GLY A 181 -4.43 9.99 -14.26
CA GLY A 181 -5.57 10.87 -14.53
C GLY A 181 -6.47 11.09 -13.31
N GLU A 182 -7.13 12.25 -13.29
CA GLU A 182 -8.27 12.58 -12.42
C GLU A 182 -8.00 12.47 -10.91
N SER A 183 -6.74 12.65 -10.51
CA SER A 183 -6.36 12.55 -9.11
C SER A 183 -6.75 13.81 -8.33
N GLU A 184 -7.40 13.64 -7.18
CA GLU A 184 -7.72 14.73 -6.25
C GLU A 184 -6.47 15.50 -5.79
N PHE A 185 -5.31 14.81 -5.73
CA PHE A 185 -4.03 15.45 -5.45
C PHE A 185 -3.63 16.48 -6.52
N ILE A 186 -4.02 16.30 -7.79
CA ILE A 186 -3.78 17.29 -8.86
C ILE A 186 -4.71 18.50 -8.67
N LYS A 187 -6.00 18.24 -8.42
CA LYS A 187 -7.02 19.28 -8.23
C LYS A 187 -6.69 20.20 -7.07
N GLU A 188 -6.22 19.63 -5.97
CA GLU A 188 -5.90 20.38 -4.74
C GLU A 188 -4.54 21.07 -4.75
N GLY A 189 -3.74 20.87 -5.82
CA GLY A 189 -2.37 21.41 -5.90
C GLY A 189 -1.39 20.71 -4.96
N ALA A 190 -1.65 19.45 -4.61
CA ALA A 190 -0.78 18.62 -3.77
C ALA A 190 0.32 17.93 -4.61
N GLU A 191 1.05 18.72 -5.40
CA GLU A 191 2.05 18.24 -6.37
C GLU A 191 3.19 17.46 -5.73
N PHE A 192 3.59 17.85 -4.52
CA PHE A 192 4.61 17.18 -3.71
C PHE A 192 4.39 15.67 -3.62
N HIS A 193 3.13 15.22 -3.60
CA HIS A 193 2.76 13.81 -3.59
C HIS A 193 3.39 13.02 -4.75
N PHE A 194 3.40 13.59 -5.96
CA PHE A 194 3.90 12.91 -7.16
C PHE A 194 5.42 12.81 -7.17
N TYR A 195 6.12 13.87 -6.74
CA TYR A 195 7.57 13.87 -6.62
C TYR A 195 8.04 12.90 -5.54
N LEU A 196 7.35 12.88 -4.39
CA LEU A 196 7.57 11.90 -3.32
C LEU A 196 7.39 10.45 -3.83
N GLN A 197 6.30 10.20 -4.57
CA GLN A 197 6.08 8.90 -5.19
C GLN A 197 7.20 8.54 -6.16
N ALA A 198 7.64 9.46 -7.02
CA ALA A 198 8.72 9.22 -7.97
C ALA A 198 10.01 8.77 -7.26
N GLY A 199 10.42 9.45 -6.19
CA GLY A 199 11.61 9.10 -5.41
C GLY A 199 11.52 7.73 -4.73
N LEU A 200 10.35 7.41 -4.16
CA LEU A 200 10.09 6.13 -3.51
C LEU A 200 10.12 4.97 -4.52
N ILE A 201 9.49 5.16 -5.69
CA ILE A 201 9.50 4.14 -6.74
C ILE A 201 10.91 3.97 -7.32
N GLU A 202 11.64 5.06 -7.55
CA GLU A 202 13.01 5.01 -8.06
C GLU A 202 13.89 4.13 -7.17
N SER A 203 13.87 4.38 -5.87
CA SER A 203 14.66 3.62 -4.91
C SER A 203 14.24 2.16 -4.83
N MET A 204 12.93 1.89 -4.85
CA MET A 204 12.39 0.54 -4.88
C MET A 204 12.83 -0.22 -6.14
N LEU A 205 12.75 0.41 -7.31
CA LEU A 205 13.12 -0.19 -8.59
C LEU A 205 14.63 -0.48 -8.65
N ARG A 206 15.46 0.47 -8.22
CA ARG A 206 16.93 0.28 -8.12
C ARG A 206 17.26 -0.91 -7.22
N TYR A 207 16.60 -1.01 -6.05
CA TYR A 207 16.80 -2.11 -5.11
C TYR A 207 16.42 -3.49 -5.70
N ILE A 208 15.39 -3.56 -6.53
CA ILE A 208 14.89 -4.83 -7.09
C ILE A 208 15.71 -5.29 -8.29
N PHE A 209 15.99 -4.36 -9.20
CA PHE A 209 16.62 -4.67 -10.48
C PHE A 209 18.14 -4.55 -10.44
N ASP A 210 18.69 -4.00 -9.36
CA ASP A 210 20.13 -3.80 -9.18
C ASP A 210 20.76 -3.09 -10.40
N ARG A 211 20.08 -2.04 -10.86
CA ARG A 211 20.48 -1.25 -12.03
C ARG A 211 20.01 0.18 -11.87
N LYS A 212 20.67 1.10 -12.58
CA LYS A 212 20.25 2.50 -12.63
C LYS A 212 18.92 2.61 -13.37
N ILE A 213 17.94 3.12 -12.64
CA ILE A 213 16.60 3.44 -13.12
C ILE A 213 16.33 4.85 -12.62
N ASN A 214 15.86 5.70 -13.52
CA ASN A 214 15.47 7.07 -13.20
C ASN A 214 13.96 7.19 -13.31
N VAL A 215 13.33 7.78 -12.30
CA VAL A 215 11.89 8.03 -12.25
C VAL A 215 11.70 9.52 -12.01
N ASN A 216 11.10 10.21 -12.97
CA ASN A 216 10.92 11.66 -12.94
C ASN A 216 9.46 12.01 -13.23
N VAL A 217 8.92 13.01 -12.52
CA VAL A 217 7.67 13.64 -12.93
C VAL A 217 8.00 14.56 -14.11
N GLU A 218 7.47 14.26 -15.28
CA GLU A 218 7.74 15.01 -16.52
C GLU A 218 6.83 16.23 -16.62
N LYS A 219 5.54 16.06 -16.29
CA LYS A 219 4.55 17.12 -16.36
C LYS A 219 3.39 16.87 -15.40
N ILE A 220 2.97 17.91 -14.70
CA ILE A 220 1.69 17.98 -13.99
C ILE A 220 0.82 19.00 -14.70
N ASP A 221 -0.26 18.52 -15.34
CA ASP A 221 -1.22 19.35 -16.04
C ASP A 221 -2.50 19.49 -15.20
N LYS A 222 -2.68 20.68 -14.61
CA LYS A 222 -3.85 20.97 -13.77
C LYS A 222 -5.14 21.07 -14.58
N THR A 223 -5.05 21.54 -15.82
CA THR A 223 -6.18 21.72 -16.73
C THR A 223 -6.73 20.37 -17.18
N GLU A 224 -5.85 19.49 -17.68
CA GLU A 224 -6.25 18.13 -18.08
C GLU A 224 -6.37 17.16 -16.90
N GLN A 225 -5.98 17.60 -15.69
CA GLN A 225 -5.88 16.77 -14.49
C GLN A 225 -5.05 15.50 -14.70
N LYS A 226 -3.89 15.67 -15.35
CA LYS A 226 -2.98 14.56 -15.68
C LYS A 226 -1.60 14.80 -15.10
N CYS A 227 -1.01 13.77 -14.53
CA CYS A 227 0.39 13.73 -14.15
C CYS A 227 1.11 12.65 -14.96
N ARG A 228 2.25 13.00 -15.57
CA ARG A 228 3.10 12.07 -16.32
C ARG A 228 4.37 11.78 -15.52
N ILE A 229 4.58 10.51 -15.19
CA ILE A 229 5.81 10.03 -14.54
C ILE A 229 6.57 9.18 -15.55
N LYS A 230 7.77 9.63 -15.92
CA LYS A 230 8.69 8.95 -16.83
C LYS A 230 9.59 8.00 -16.05
N PHE A 231 9.74 6.78 -16.56
CA PHE A 231 10.64 5.75 -16.10
C PHE A 231 11.66 5.48 -17.19
N GLU A 232 12.93 5.60 -16.87
CA GLU A 232 14.03 5.40 -17.81
C GLU A 232 15.00 4.37 -17.23
N THR A 233 15.27 3.32 -18.02
CA THR A 233 16.20 2.27 -17.63
C THR A 233 17.45 2.36 -18.49
N GLU A 234 18.64 2.28 -17.90
CA GLU A 234 19.85 2.11 -18.69
C GLU A 234 19.74 0.82 -19.51
N VAL A 235 19.82 0.95 -20.84
CA VAL A 235 19.86 -0.19 -21.76
C VAL A 235 21.16 -0.93 -21.48
N ARG A 236 21.09 -2.21 -21.08
CA ARG A 236 22.29 -3.05 -21.01
C ARG A 236 22.93 -3.03 -22.40
N SER A 237 24.11 -2.42 -22.53
CA SER A 237 25.02 -2.78 -23.61
C SER A 237 25.20 -4.29 -23.50
N LYS A 238 24.74 -5.04 -24.51
CA LYS A 238 25.00 -6.48 -24.57
C LYS A 238 26.51 -6.62 -24.49
N LYS A 239 27.04 -7.12 -23.38
CA LYS A 239 28.39 -7.69 -23.36
C LYS A 239 28.34 -8.79 -24.41
N ARG A 240 28.96 -8.53 -25.57
CA ARG A 240 29.35 -9.57 -26.52
C ARG A 240 30.28 -10.48 -25.72
N VAL A 241 29.78 -11.67 -25.39
CA VAL A 241 30.64 -12.82 -25.08
C VAL A 241 31.05 -13.39 -26.42
#